data_AF-A0A4Y7R713-F1
#
_entry.id   AF-A0A4Y7R713-F1
#
_cell.length_a   1.000
_cell.length_b   1.000
_cell.length_c   1.000
_cell.angle_alpha   90.00
_cell.angle_beta   90.00
_cell.angle_gamma   90.00
#
_symmetry.space_group_name_H-M   'P 1'
#
loop_
_entity.id
_entity.type
_entity.pdbx_description
1 polymer ?
#
loop_
_entity_poly.entity_id
_entity_poly.type
_entity_poly.pdbx_seq_one_letter_code
_entity_poly.pdbx_strand_id
1 'polypeptide(L)'
;MVKDVTMQKEIICSCNTDHASGCLVCGGELFYNADSAIDVKCVICGKEEQSNTICVNGHYICDACHREKVLDVVERVCVATDLTDPVEITLQIFKLPGLHMHGPEYHSIVAAVLVTAYGNSVKDKQAQAIKEAIKRGKDIKGRGMRDSWRLWGRGRRGSRLFYHPSGNSSYN
;
A
#
# COMPACT_ATOMS: atom_id res chain seq x y z
N MET A 1 30.92 -27.28 41.16
CA MET A 1 31.20 -27.55 39.73
C MET A 1 29.91 -27.29 38.96
N VAL A 2 29.71 -26.04 38.56
CA VAL A 2 28.61 -25.59 37.70
C VAL A 2 28.90 -26.12 36.30
N LYS A 3 28.02 -26.94 35.73
CA LYS A 3 28.13 -27.40 34.34
C LYS A 3 27.38 -26.43 33.45
N ASP A 4 28.09 -26.01 32.41
CA ASP A 4 27.79 -24.94 31.47
C ASP A 4 26.40 -25.02 30.81
N VAL A 5 25.78 -23.85 30.71
CA VAL A 5 24.60 -23.58 29.90
C VAL A 5 25.06 -23.30 28.47
N THR A 6 24.95 -24.28 27.58
CA THR A 6 25.02 -24.04 26.13
C THR A 6 23.61 -23.91 25.57
N MET A 7 23.13 -22.67 25.54
CA MET A 7 21.89 -22.28 24.87
C MET A 7 22.16 -22.13 23.37
N GLN A 8 22.02 -23.23 22.62
CA GLN A 8 21.80 -23.18 21.18
C GLN A 8 20.36 -23.62 20.93
N LYS A 9 19.44 -22.65 20.90
CA LYS A 9 18.16 -22.84 20.24
C LYS A 9 18.00 -21.70 19.26
N GLU A 10 18.17 -22.06 18.00
CA GLU A 10 18.10 -21.21 16.83
C GLU A 10 16.95 -20.22 16.96
N ILE A 11 17.25 -18.93 16.76
CA ILE A 11 16.24 -17.93 16.49
C ILE A 11 15.74 -18.24 15.08
N ILE A 12 14.76 -19.13 15.01
CA ILE A 12 13.94 -19.31 13.81
C ILE A 12 13.19 -17.99 13.69
N CYS A 13 13.66 -17.14 12.78
CA CYS A 13 12.91 -16.00 12.28
C CYS A 13 11.59 -16.56 11.74
N SER A 14 10.53 -16.46 12.53
CA SER A 14 9.20 -16.94 12.17
C SER A 14 8.60 -15.97 11.16
N CYS A 15 9.09 -16.06 9.92
CA CYS A 15 8.45 -15.46 8.77
C CYS A 15 7.54 -16.49 8.11
N ASN A 16 6.52 -17.01 8.82
CA ASN A 16 5.34 -17.59 8.18
C ASN A 16 4.20 -17.90 9.17
N THR A 17 3.39 -16.91 9.52
CA THR A 17 1.98 -17.16 9.84
C THR A 17 1.19 -15.95 9.40
N ASP A 18 0.92 -15.84 8.10
CA ASP A 18 -0.32 -15.20 7.68
C ASP A 18 -1.41 -15.93 8.45
N HIS A 19 -2.13 -15.24 9.34
CA HIS A 19 -3.22 -15.87 10.07
C HIS A 19 -4.28 -16.27 9.03
N ALA A 20 -4.28 -17.54 8.61
CA ALA A 20 -5.27 -18.10 7.69
C ALA A 20 -6.69 -18.21 8.31
N SER A 21 -6.87 -17.71 9.53
CA SER A 21 -8.11 -17.75 10.30
C SER A 21 -8.25 -16.48 11.12
N GLY A 22 -9.45 -15.91 11.13
CA GLY A 22 -9.77 -14.65 11.80
C GLY A 22 -10.01 -13.48 10.84
N CYS A 23 -10.52 -12.38 11.40
CA CYS A 23 -10.84 -11.16 10.66
C CYS A 23 -9.57 -10.44 10.19
N LEU A 24 -9.45 -10.13 8.90
CA LEU A 24 -8.27 -9.40 8.37
C LEU A 24 -8.14 -7.95 8.87
N VAL A 25 -9.21 -7.37 9.45
CA VAL A 25 -9.20 -5.99 9.98
C VAL A 25 -8.70 -5.94 11.42
N CYS A 26 -9.09 -6.89 12.26
CA CYS A 26 -8.85 -6.82 13.70
C CYS A 26 -8.29 -8.10 14.33
N GLY A 27 -8.11 -9.17 13.54
CA GLY A 27 -7.70 -10.49 14.02
C GLY A 27 -8.77 -11.24 14.82
N GLY A 28 -9.94 -10.65 15.06
CA GLY A 28 -11.02 -11.25 15.85
C GLY A 28 -11.73 -12.43 15.16
N GLU A 29 -12.53 -13.16 15.92
CA GLU A 29 -13.27 -14.33 15.44
C GLU A 29 -14.32 -13.97 14.36
N LEU A 30 -14.57 -14.92 13.46
CA LEU A 30 -15.59 -14.82 12.42
C LEU A 30 -16.85 -15.57 12.87
N PHE A 31 -17.98 -14.89 12.88
CA PHE A 31 -19.29 -15.48 13.08
C PHE A 31 -19.85 -15.99 11.76
N TYR A 32 -20.19 -17.28 11.72
CA TYR A 32 -20.81 -17.94 10.57
C TYR A 32 -22.29 -18.19 10.86
N ASN A 33 -23.16 -17.54 10.10
CA ASN A 33 -24.60 -17.79 10.13
C ASN A 33 -24.96 -18.89 9.12
N ALA A 34 -25.34 -20.06 9.63
CA ALA A 34 -25.73 -21.19 8.79
C ALA A 34 -27.14 -21.06 8.20
N ASP A 35 -28.01 -20.27 8.85
CA ASP A 35 -29.46 -20.29 8.59
C ASP A 35 -29.90 -19.20 7.61
N SER A 36 -29.19 -18.07 7.53
CA SER A 36 -29.55 -16.96 6.65
C SER A 36 -28.37 -16.04 6.33
N ALA A 37 -28.27 -15.60 5.07
CA ALA A 37 -27.33 -14.55 4.69
C ALA A 37 -27.76 -13.21 5.27
N ILE A 38 -26.81 -12.45 5.82
CA ILE A 38 -27.05 -11.11 6.36
C ILE A 38 -26.55 -10.06 5.37
N ASP A 39 -27.26 -8.92 5.30
CA ASP A 39 -26.79 -7.77 4.52
C ASP A 39 -25.55 -7.18 5.20
N VAL A 40 -24.46 -7.11 4.45
CA VAL A 40 -23.16 -6.64 4.92
C VAL A 40 -22.59 -5.60 3.97
N LYS A 41 -21.76 -4.71 4.53
CA LYS A 41 -21.08 -3.67 3.78
C LYS A 41 -19.58 -3.87 3.87
N CYS A 42 -18.94 -3.99 2.71
CA CYS A 42 -17.49 -4.13 2.65
C CYS A 42 -16.83 -2.88 3.21
N VAL A 43 -15.98 -3.04 4.23
CA VAL A 43 -15.30 -1.92 4.89
C VAL A 43 -14.27 -1.22 3.98
N ILE A 44 -13.94 -1.83 2.84
CA ILE A 44 -12.93 -1.36 1.89
C ILE A 44 -13.55 -0.58 0.74
N CYS A 45 -14.46 -1.21 0.00
CA CYS A 45 -15.06 -0.59 -1.19
C CYS A 45 -16.46 -0.05 -0.95
N GLY A 46 -17.04 -0.26 0.24
CA GLY A 46 -18.40 0.16 0.56
C GLY A 46 -19.50 -0.61 -0.18
N LYS A 47 -19.16 -1.66 -0.95
CA LYS A 47 -20.13 -2.51 -1.63
C LYS A 47 -21.00 -3.23 -0.61
N GLU A 48 -22.31 -3.20 -0.85
CA GLU A 48 -23.31 -3.92 -0.06
C GLU A 48 -23.62 -5.25 -0.75
N GLU A 49 -23.58 -6.34 0.00
CA GLU A 49 -23.88 -7.69 -0.46
C GLU A 49 -24.35 -8.59 0.68
N GLN A 50 -24.83 -9.78 0.36
CA GLN A 50 -25.25 -10.77 1.36
C GLN A 50 -24.12 -11.74 1.67
N SER A 51 -23.84 -11.96 2.96
CA SER A 51 -22.85 -12.93 3.40
C SER A 51 -23.32 -13.72 4.61
N ASN A 52 -22.90 -14.97 4.67
CA ASN A 52 -23.11 -15.83 5.83
C ASN A 52 -22.01 -15.66 6.88
N THR A 53 -21.01 -14.81 6.62
CA THR A 53 -19.83 -14.66 7.49
C THR A 53 -19.53 -13.19 7.76
N ILE A 54 -19.42 -12.83 9.03
CA ILE A 54 -19.01 -11.49 9.46
C ILE A 54 -18.13 -11.60 10.71
N CYS A 55 -17.19 -10.69 10.90
CA CYS A 55 -16.46 -10.60 12.17
C CYS A 55 -17.41 -10.24 13.31
N VAL A 56 -17.16 -10.75 14.51
CA VAL A 56 -17.88 -10.35 15.75
C VAL A 56 -17.85 -8.84 16.02
N ASN A 57 -16.86 -8.13 15.45
CA ASN A 57 -16.74 -6.67 15.51
C ASN A 57 -17.42 -5.95 14.33
N GLY A 58 -18.21 -6.64 13.50
CA GLY A 58 -18.95 -6.07 12.37
C GLY A 58 -18.13 -5.87 11.09
N HIS A 59 -16.88 -6.31 11.04
CA HIS A 59 -16.05 -6.20 9.84
C HIS A 59 -16.42 -7.25 8.79
N TYR A 60 -16.64 -6.79 7.56
CA TYR A 60 -16.81 -7.61 6.38
C TYR A 60 -15.93 -7.11 5.23
N ILE A 61 -15.30 -8.02 4.50
CA ILE A 61 -14.47 -7.75 3.32
C ILE A 61 -14.97 -8.66 2.20
N CYS A 62 -15.37 -8.09 1.07
CA CYS A 62 -15.84 -8.87 -0.06
C CYS A 62 -14.70 -9.67 -0.73
N ASP A 63 -15.06 -10.76 -1.42
CA ASP A 63 -14.13 -11.66 -2.11
C ASP A 63 -13.12 -10.96 -3.03
N ALA A 64 -13.56 -9.91 -3.73
CA ALA A 64 -12.70 -9.11 -4.59
C ALA A 64 -11.60 -8.41 -3.77
N CYS A 65 -11.97 -7.77 -2.64
CA CYS A 65 -11.01 -7.10 -1.78
C CYS A 65 -10.14 -8.10 -0.98
N HIS A 66 -10.67 -9.29 -0.67
CA HIS A 66 -9.95 -10.35 0.05
C HIS A 66 -8.80 -10.96 -0.78
N ARG A 67 -8.95 -11.02 -2.11
CA ARG A 67 -7.96 -11.62 -3.02
C ARG A 67 -6.96 -10.61 -3.60
N GLU A 68 -7.20 -9.31 -3.37
CA GLU A 68 -6.36 -8.23 -3.91
C GLU A 68 -5.09 -8.03 -3.07
N LYS A 69 -3.99 -7.67 -3.73
CA LYS A 69 -2.80 -7.21 -3.01
C LYS A 69 -3.14 -5.86 -2.37
N VAL A 70 -2.68 -5.62 -1.15
CA VAL A 70 -2.95 -4.35 -0.43
C VAL A 70 -2.64 -3.10 -1.27
N LEU A 71 -1.63 -3.17 -2.16
CA LEU A 71 -1.28 -2.06 -3.06
C LEU A 71 -2.29 -1.81 -4.19
N ASP A 72 -3.04 -2.83 -4.61
CA ASP A 72 -4.14 -2.68 -5.58
C ASP A 72 -5.34 -1.99 -4.90
N VAL A 73 -5.59 -2.32 -3.63
CA VAL A 73 -6.58 -1.62 -2.79
C VAL A 73 -6.18 -0.15 -2.57
N VAL A 74 -4.90 0.11 -2.29
CA VAL A 74 -4.36 1.48 -2.18
C VAL A 74 -4.57 2.27 -3.47
N GLU A 75 -4.32 1.66 -4.64
CA GLU A 75 -4.58 2.32 -5.93
C GLU A 75 -6.04 2.75 -6.06
N ARG A 76 -6.99 1.87 -5.71
CA ARG A 76 -8.43 2.18 -5.77
C ARG A 76 -8.82 3.30 -4.81
N VAL A 77 -8.33 3.27 -3.57
CA VAL A 77 -8.59 4.34 -2.58
C VAL A 77 -8.08 5.69 -3.10
N CYS A 78 -6.84 5.73 -3.61
CA CYS A 78 -6.23 6.92 -4.18
C CYS A 78 -7.00 7.45 -5.41
N VAL A 79 -7.46 6.58 -6.30
CA VAL A 79 -8.26 6.99 -7.47
C VAL A 79 -9.62 7.56 -7.04
N ALA A 80 -10.28 6.92 -6.06
CA ALA A 80 -11.63 7.27 -5.64
C ALA A 80 -11.70 8.51 -4.73
N THR A 81 -10.66 8.81 -3.95
CA THR A 81 -10.69 9.90 -2.97
C THR A 81 -10.47 11.28 -3.62
N ASP A 82 -11.22 12.28 -3.17
CA ASP A 82 -11.06 13.69 -3.59
C ASP A 82 -10.38 14.54 -2.52
N LEU A 83 -9.86 13.91 -1.46
CA LEU A 83 -9.11 14.58 -0.41
C LEU A 83 -7.83 15.23 -0.96
N THR A 84 -7.51 16.42 -0.47
CA THR A 84 -6.30 17.15 -0.85
C THR A 84 -5.22 17.07 0.22
N ASP A 85 -5.57 16.69 1.46
CA ASP A 85 -4.60 16.48 2.53
C ASP A 85 -3.99 15.07 2.45
N PRO A 86 -2.68 14.94 2.19
CA PRO A 86 -2.01 13.63 2.17
C PRO A 86 -2.08 12.90 3.52
N VAL A 87 -2.17 13.60 4.64
CA VAL A 87 -2.31 12.98 5.97
C VAL A 87 -3.65 12.29 6.09
N GLU A 88 -4.75 12.93 5.68
CA GLU A 88 -6.08 12.34 5.71
C GLU A 88 -6.19 11.10 4.80
N ILE A 89 -5.63 11.16 3.59
CA ILE A 89 -5.57 10.01 2.67
C ILE A 89 -4.78 8.86 3.32
N THR A 90 -3.64 9.17 3.94
CA THR A 90 -2.81 8.15 4.62
C THR A 90 -3.57 7.50 5.78
N LEU A 91 -4.29 8.28 6.58
CA LEU A 91 -5.10 7.77 7.69
C LEU A 91 -6.26 6.89 7.20
N GLN A 92 -6.80 7.13 6.00
CA GLN A 92 -7.74 6.20 5.37
C GLN A 92 -7.05 4.90 4.95
N ILE A 93 -5.87 4.98 4.34
CA ILE A 93 -5.09 3.82 3.90
C ILE A 93 -4.61 2.96 5.09
N PHE A 94 -4.25 3.56 6.22
CA PHE A 94 -3.80 2.82 7.40
C PHE A 94 -4.90 2.04 8.10
N LYS A 95 -6.16 2.26 7.75
CA LYS A 95 -7.29 1.44 8.18
C LYS A 95 -7.47 0.19 7.31
N LEU A 96 -6.67 0.02 6.26
CA LEU A 96 -6.78 -1.13 5.37
C LEU A 96 -6.30 -2.42 6.07
N PRO A 97 -7.10 -3.50 6.02
CA PRO A 97 -6.72 -4.83 6.46
C PRO A 97 -5.58 -5.35 5.58
N GLY A 98 -4.68 -6.12 6.20
CA GLY A 98 -3.50 -6.66 5.51
C GLY A 98 -2.36 -5.65 5.28
N LEU A 99 -2.48 -4.40 5.73
CA LEU A 99 -1.35 -3.46 5.78
C LEU A 99 -0.58 -3.63 7.09
N HIS A 100 0.56 -4.32 7.06
CA HIS A 100 1.41 -4.51 8.24
C HIS A 100 2.18 -3.25 8.60
N MET A 101 2.38 -2.95 9.89
CA MET A 101 3.06 -1.71 10.36
C MET A 101 4.44 -1.42 9.73
N HIS A 102 5.19 -2.44 9.34
CA HIS A 102 6.53 -2.31 8.74
C HIS A 102 6.63 -3.04 7.40
N GLY A 103 5.53 -3.06 6.65
CA GLY A 103 5.49 -3.69 5.35
C GLY A 103 6.37 -2.98 4.30
N PRO A 104 6.90 -3.71 3.29
CA PRO A 104 7.60 -3.08 2.16
C PRO A 104 6.69 -2.15 1.32
N GLU A 105 5.38 -2.18 1.55
CA GLU A 105 4.36 -1.44 0.81
C GLU A 105 4.39 0.07 1.08
N TYR A 106 4.96 0.52 2.21
CA TYR A 106 4.92 1.92 2.63
C TYR A 106 5.63 2.85 1.64
N HIS A 107 6.69 2.36 0.97
CA HIS A 107 7.36 3.12 -0.09
C HIS A 107 6.43 3.44 -1.27
N SER A 108 5.51 2.52 -1.58
CA SER A 108 4.52 2.70 -2.64
C SER A 108 3.35 3.57 -2.18
N ILE A 109 2.92 3.39 -0.92
CA ILE A 109 1.80 4.15 -0.33
C ILE A 109 2.14 5.64 -0.27
N VAL A 110 3.31 6.01 0.26
CA VAL A 110 3.71 7.43 0.37
C VAL A 110 3.74 8.09 -1.01
N ALA A 111 4.27 7.41 -2.03
CA ALA A 111 4.30 7.94 -3.39
C ALA A 111 2.89 8.13 -3.96
N ALA A 112 2.00 7.14 -3.79
CA ALA A 112 0.62 7.21 -4.26
C ALA A 112 -0.18 8.34 -3.60
N VAL A 113 -0.04 8.49 -2.29
CA VAL A 113 -0.71 9.52 -1.49
C VAL A 113 -0.32 10.92 -1.97
N LEU A 114 0.97 11.18 -2.14
CA LEU A 114 1.46 12.50 -2.55
C LEU A 114 0.98 12.88 -3.96
N VAL A 115 1.04 11.94 -4.91
CA VAL A 115 0.54 12.16 -6.27
C VAL A 115 -0.97 12.39 -6.28
N THR A 116 -1.71 11.67 -5.44
CA THR A 116 -3.16 11.83 -5.29
C THR A 116 -3.53 13.19 -4.72
N ALA A 117 -2.97 13.55 -3.57
CA ALA A 117 -3.21 14.82 -2.89
C ALA A 117 -2.89 16.02 -3.80
N TYR A 118 -1.75 15.94 -4.50
CA TYR A 118 -1.35 16.98 -5.46
C TYR A 118 -2.33 17.06 -6.64
N GLY A 119 -2.64 15.92 -7.28
CA GLY A 119 -3.59 15.86 -8.41
C GLY A 119 -4.97 16.41 -8.06
N ASN A 120 -5.48 16.08 -6.87
CA ASN A 120 -6.73 16.63 -6.34
C ASN A 120 -6.64 18.15 -6.12
N SER A 121 -5.52 18.63 -5.54
CA SER A 121 -5.30 20.06 -5.26
C SER A 121 -5.27 20.92 -6.52
N VAL A 122 -4.70 20.39 -7.62
CA VAL A 122 -4.65 21.09 -8.92
C VAL A 122 -5.80 20.75 -9.86
N LYS A 123 -6.73 19.89 -9.43
CA LYS A 123 -7.86 19.38 -10.22
C LYS A 123 -7.44 18.68 -11.53
N ASP A 124 -6.28 18.02 -11.52
CA ASP A 124 -5.73 17.22 -12.63
C ASP A 124 -5.26 15.85 -12.09
N LYS A 125 -6.18 15.15 -11.40
CA LYS A 125 -5.92 13.80 -10.90
C LYS A 125 -5.92 12.81 -12.07
N GLN A 126 -4.78 12.16 -12.28
CA GLN A 126 -4.61 11.15 -13.34
C GLN A 126 -4.37 9.77 -12.72
N ALA A 127 -5.29 8.83 -12.94
CA ALA A 127 -5.17 7.46 -12.44
C ALA A 127 -3.86 6.78 -12.87
N GLN A 128 -3.40 7.06 -14.09
CA GLN A 128 -2.14 6.53 -14.60
C GLN A 128 -0.91 7.04 -13.82
N ALA A 129 -0.94 8.28 -13.34
CA ALA A 129 0.14 8.83 -12.52
C ALA A 129 0.19 8.16 -11.13
N ILE A 130 -0.97 7.89 -10.53
CA ILE A 130 -1.09 7.16 -9.25
C ILE A 130 -0.52 5.74 -9.40
N LYS A 131 -0.91 5.04 -10.47
CA LYS A 131 -0.42 3.69 -10.77
C LYS A 131 1.10 3.65 -10.98
N GLU A 132 1.64 4.62 -11.72
CA GLU A 132 3.09 4.74 -11.93
C GLU A 132 3.83 5.08 -10.62
N ALA A 133 3.23 5.91 -9.75
CA ALA A 133 3.80 6.22 -8.43
C ALA A 133 3.91 4.97 -7.55
N ILE A 134 2.85 4.15 -7.50
CA ILE A 134 2.86 2.86 -6.79
C ILE A 134 3.95 1.95 -7.35
N LYS A 135 4.01 1.82 -8.68
CA LYS A 135 5.01 0.98 -9.35
C LYS A 135 6.45 1.41 -9.00
N ARG A 136 6.76 2.71 -9.05
CA ARG A 136 8.09 3.23 -8.71
C ARG A 136 8.43 3.07 -7.22
N GLY A 137 7.44 3.20 -6.34
CA GLY A 137 7.64 2.97 -4.91
C GLY A 137 8.00 1.52 -4.59
N LYS A 138 7.48 0.54 -5.35
CA LYS A 138 7.85 -0.89 -5.23
C LYS A 138 9.33 -1.13 -5.53
N ASP A 139 9.93 -0.33 -6.40
CA ASP A 139 11.33 -0.49 -6.82
C ASP A 139 12.33 0.05 -5.78
N ILE A 140 11.85 0.74 -4.73
CA ILE A 140 12.68 1.17 -3.60
C ILE A 140 12.96 -0.04 -2.70
N LYS A 141 14.08 -0.71 -2.96
CA LYS A 141 14.52 -1.85 -2.14
C LYS A 141 14.96 -1.37 -0.75
N GLY A 142 14.26 -1.82 0.29
CA GLY A 142 14.59 -1.56 1.71
C GLY A 142 15.89 -2.18 2.24
N ARG A 143 16.82 -2.63 1.38
CA ARG A 143 18.14 -3.14 1.79
C ARG A 143 19.26 -2.55 0.92
N GLY A 144 20.17 -1.82 1.57
CA GLY A 144 21.55 -1.63 1.12
C GLY A 144 21.99 -0.22 0.66
N MET A 145 22.01 0.76 1.58
CA MET A 145 22.76 2.03 1.38
C MET A 145 24.27 1.82 1.11
N ARG A 146 24.80 0.59 1.22
CA ARG A 146 26.20 0.27 0.91
C ARG A 146 26.53 0.13 -0.57
N ASP A 147 25.55 -0.02 -1.47
CA ASP A 147 25.83 -0.25 -2.90
C ASP A 147 25.44 0.95 -3.82
N SER A 148 24.76 1.96 -3.29
CA SER A 148 24.26 3.10 -4.09
C SER A 148 25.37 4.00 -4.64
N TRP A 149 26.53 4.09 -3.97
CA TRP A 149 27.66 4.90 -4.46
C TRP A 149 28.29 4.34 -5.75
N ARG A 150 28.07 3.05 -6.08
CA ARG A 150 28.57 2.47 -7.35
C ARG A 150 27.66 2.76 -8.55
N LEU A 151 26.40 3.13 -8.34
CA LEU A 151 25.43 3.33 -9.42
C LEU A 151 25.29 4.80 -9.87
N TRP A 152 25.63 5.77 -9.01
CA TRP A 152 25.71 7.19 -9.41
C TRP A 152 27.01 7.58 -10.12
N GLY A 153 28.04 6.71 -10.10
CA GLY A 153 29.33 6.94 -10.76
C GLY A 153 29.41 6.57 -12.24
N ARG A 154 28.33 6.06 -12.85
CA ARG A 154 28.29 5.77 -14.30
C ARG A 154 27.09 6.44 -14.95
N GLY A 155 27.28 7.70 -15.33
CA GLY A 155 26.38 8.41 -16.22
C GLY A 155 26.12 7.60 -17.49
N ARG A 156 24.87 7.16 -17.67
CA ARG A 156 24.37 6.79 -18.99
C ARG A 156 23.68 8.01 -19.57
N ARG A 157 24.34 8.59 -20.57
CA ARG A 157 23.77 9.56 -21.51
C ARG A 157 22.51 8.98 -22.16
N GLY A 158 21.53 9.84 -22.38
CA GLY A 158 20.61 9.72 -23.50
C GLY A 158 19.18 9.34 -23.13
N SER A 159 18.32 10.34 -22.92
CA SER A 159 17.33 10.73 -23.92
C SER A 159 16.52 11.93 -23.41
N ARG A 160 16.61 13.00 -24.19
CA ARG A 160 15.98 14.29 -24.05
C ARG A 160 14.53 14.18 -24.54
N LEU A 161 13.54 14.47 -23.71
CA LEU A 161 12.18 14.78 -24.15
C LEU A 161 11.56 15.84 -23.22
N PHE A 162 11.23 17.00 -23.83
CA PHE A 162 10.50 18.17 -23.31
C PHE A 162 11.27 19.01 -22.27
N TYR A 163 11.60 20.29 -22.46
CA TYR A 163 10.80 21.42 -22.96
C TYR A 163 11.75 22.57 -23.43
N HIS A 164 11.46 23.21 -24.58
CA HIS A 164 11.96 24.55 -24.96
C HIS A 164 10.76 25.50 -24.80
N PRO A 165 10.94 26.76 -24.33
CA PRO A 165 11.14 27.86 -25.28
C PRO A 165 11.94 29.07 -24.72
N SER A 166 12.02 30.10 -25.57
CA SER A 166 12.73 31.39 -25.50
C SER A 166 14.17 31.30 -26.02
N GLY A 167 14.55 31.88 -27.16
CA GLY A 167 14.03 33.04 -27.87
C GLY A 167 14.94 34.24 -27.60
N ASN A 168 16.18 34.20 -28.11
CA ASN A 168 17.06 35.37 -28.10
C ASN A 168 16.96 36.09 -29.45
N SER A 169 16.31 37.25 -29.41
CA SER A 169 16.45 38.30 -30.40
C SER A 169 17.85 38.88 -30.28
N SER A 170 18.64 38.71 -31.34
CA SER A 170 19.90 39.38 -31.61
C SER A 170 19.73 40.89 -31.73
N TYR A 171 20.59 41.71 -31.10
CA TYR A 171 21.12 42.96 -31.66
C TYR A 171 22.45 43.33 -30.97
N ASN A 172 23.48 43.51 -31.82
CA ASN A 172 24.81 44.13 -31.69
C ASN A 172 25.59 44.04 -30.36
#